data_AF-A0AAU8P8G6-F1
#
_entry.id   AF-A0AAU8P8G6-F1
#
_cell.length_a   1.000
_cell.length_b   1.000
_cell.length_c   1.000
_cell.angle_alpha   90.00
_cell.angle_beta   90.00
_cell.angle_gamma   90.00
#
_symmetry.space_group_name_H-M   'P 1'
#
loop_
_entity.id
_entity.type
_entity.pdbx_description
1 polymer ?
#
loop_
_entity_poly.entity_id
_entity_poly.type
_entity_poly.pdbx_seq_one_letter_code
_entity_poly.pdbx_strand_id
1 'polypeptide(L)'
;MLEFLNRVFGREAGGSKNVAKERLRLVLVHDRASVSPQLLQTLKTELIKVIEKYMDIDEEALEINLDSNETQVALVASIPVKGMKRVTRHLASGI
;
A
#
# COMPACT_ATOMS: atom_id res chain seq x y z
N MET A 1 -6.37 2.01 18.32
CA MET A 1 -5.50 1.28 17.37
C MET A 1 -6.27 0.21 16.59
N LEU A 2 -6.85 -0.82 17.23
CA LEU A 2 -7.58 -1.89 16.53
C LEU A 2 -8.79 -1.36 15.71
N GLU A 3 -9.43 -0.30 16.16
CA GLU A 3 -10.52 0.36 15.40
C GLU A 3 -10.06 0.96 14.07
N PHE A 4 -8.82 1.44 13.97
CA PHE A 4 -8.26 1.96 12.73
C PHE A 4 -7.97 0.83 11.73
N LEU A 5 -7.43 -0.28 12.22
CA LEU A 5 -7.25 -1.49 11.42
C LEU A 5 -8.61 -2.00 10.92
N ASN A 6 -9.61 -2.07 11.82
CA ASN A 6 -10.97 -2.47 11.45
C ASN A 6 -11.65 -1.48 10.50
N ARG A 7 -11.33 -0.19 10.52
CA ARG A 7 -11.83 0.80 9.54
C ARG A 7 -11.19 0.59 8.15
N VAL A 8 -9.92 0.18 8.12
CA VAL A 8 -9.18 -0.10 6.89
C VAL A 8 -9.56 -1.46 6.29
N PHE A 9 -9.81 -2.48 7.11
CA PHE A 9 -10.15 -3.85 6.67
C PHE A 9 -11.66 -4.13 6.63
N GLY A 10 -12.47 -3.42 7.40
CA GLY A 10 -13.90 -3.66 7.56
C GLY A 10 -14.75 -2.81 6.63
N ARG A 11 -14.80 -3.15 5.33
CA ARG A 11 -15.84 -2.69 4.39
C ARG A 11 -15.80 -3.38 3.02
N GLU A 12 -15.67 -4.70 2.97
CA GLU A 12 -15.94 -5.48 1.73
C GLU A 12 -16.75 -6.73 2.04
N ALA A 13 -17.96 -6.53 2.57
CA ALA A 13 -18.99 -7.56 2.58
C ALA A 13 -19.97 -7.26 1.44
N GLY A 14 -19.76 -7.89 0.29
CA GLY A 14 -20.80 -8.07 -0.73
C GLY A 14 -20.55 -7.37 -2.06
N GLY A 15 -20.39 -8.16 -3.13
CA GLY A 15 -20.57 -7.67 -4.49
C GLY A 15 -19.67 -8.31 -5.54
N SER A 16 -19.79 -9.61 -5.76
CA SER A 16 -19.14 -10.37 -6.85
C SER A 16 -19.66 -9.99 -8.25
N LYS A 17 -19.70 -8.70 -8.63
CA LYS A 17 -20.32 -8.33 -9.92
C LYS A 17 -19.71 -7.21 -10.74
N ASN A 18 -18.72 -6.49 -10.24
CA ASN A 18 -17.97 -5.57 -11.10
C ASN A 18 -16.54 -6.03 -11.14
N VAL A 19 -16.02 -6.15 -12.35
CA VAL A 19 -14.63 -6.20 -12.76
C VAL A 19 -13.81 -5.17 -11.96
N ALA A 20 -13.44 -5.47 -10.71
CA ALA A 20 -13.06 -4.46 -9.73
C ALA A 20 -11.54 -4.37 -9.62
N LYS A 21 -11.01 -3.17 -9.84
CA LYS A 21 -9.62 -2.80 -9.63
C LYS A 21 -9.18 -3.25 -8.23
N GLU A 22 -8.25 -4.20 -8.16
CA GLU A 22 -7.67 -4.65 -6.89
C GLU A 22 -6.88 -3.51 -6.24
N ARG A 23 -6.99 -3.37 -4.92
CA ARG A 23 -6.28 -2.33 -4.15
C ARG A 23 -5.44 -2.99 -3.06
N LEU A 24 -4.15 -2.69 -3.06
CA LEU A 24 -3.26 -3.04 -1.95
C LEU A 24 -3.45 -2.04 -0.82
N ARG A 25 -3.67 -2.55 0.40
CA ARG A 25 -3.72 -1.76 1.62
C ARG A 25 -2.44 -1.98 2.41
N LEU A 26 -1.67 -0.90 2.62
CA LEU A 26 -0.47 -0.89 3.44
C LEU A 26 -0.76 -0.10 4.72
N VAL A 27 -0.43 -0.69 5.87
CA VAL A 27 -0.56 -0.04 7.17
C VAL A 27 0.78 -0.12 7.91
N LEU A 28 1.33 1.03 8.27
CA LEU A 28 2.52 1.16 9.11
C LEU A 28 2.12 1.80 10.43
N VAL A 29 2.46 1.18 11.56
CA VAL A 29 2.20 1.72 12.90
C VAL A 29 3.52 1.86 13.63
N HIS A 30 3.75 3.03 14.23
CA HIS A 30 4.97 3.32 14.96
C HIS A 30 4.69 4.15 16.22
N ASP A 31 5.57 4.04 17.21
CA ASP A 31 5.48 4.78 18.47
C ASP A 31 5.98 6.23 18.31
N ARG A 32 5.32 7.20 18.94
CA ARG A 32 5.57 8.64 18.69
C ARG A 32 6.98 9.09 19.09
N ALA A 33 7.63 8.36 19.99
CA ALA A 33 8.89 8.74 20.61
C ALA A 33 10.12 8.66 19.68
N SER A 34 10.04 7.94 18.55
CA SER A 34 11.27 7.51 17.85
C SER A 34 11.37 7.88 16.37
N VAL A 35 10.31 8.39 15.72
CA VAL A 35 10.32 8.57 14.26
C VAL A 35 9.85 9.95 13.82
N SER A 36 10.71 10.61 13.05
CA SER A 36 10.41 11.89 12.43
C SER A 36 9.41 11.69 11.27
N PRO A 37 8.50 12.65 11.03
CA PRO A 37 7.60 12.62 9.88
C PRO A 37 8.33 12.49 8.54
N GLN A 38 9.55 13.04 8.45
CA GLN A 38 10.40 12.89 7.26
C GLN A 38 10.76 11.43 6.99
N LEU A 39 11.08 10.65 8.02
CA LEU A 39 11.42 9.23 7.85
C LEU A 39 10.21 8.42 7.37
N LEU A 40 9.00 8.70 7.87
CA LEU A 40 7.78 8.03 7.39
C LEU A 40 7.51 8.32 5.90
N GLN A 41 7.76 9.55 5.46
CA GLN A 41 7.64 9.91 4.03
C GLN A 41 8.69 9.22 3.16
N THR A 42 9.93 9.10 3.65
CA THR A 42 10.99 8.35 2.96
C THR A 42 10.62 6.87 2.85
N LEU A 43 10.21 6.23 3.96
CA LEU A 43 9.80 4.82 4.00
C LEU A 43 8.63 4.55 3.05
N LYS A 44 7.62 5.43 3.06
CA LYS A 44 6.51 5.38 2.10
C LYS A 44 7.03 5.36 0.67
N THR A 45 7.89 6.31 0.32
CA THR A 45 8.42 6.45 -1.05
C THR A 45 9.21 5.21 -1.48
N GLU A 46 10.01 4.65 -0.57
CA GLU A 46 10.76 3.42 -0.83
C GLU A 46 9.84 2.21 -1.03
N LEU A 47 8.80 2.06 -0.19
CA LEU A 47 7.84 0.97 -0.30
C LEU A 47 7.06 1.02 -1.61
N ILE A 48 6.60 2.21 -2.03
CA ILE A 48 5.93 2.40 -3.32
C ILE A 48 6.84 1.95 -4.46
N LYS A 49 8.09 2.44 -4.50
CA LYS A 49 9.07 2.04 -5.52
C LYS A 49 9.34 0.54 -5.54
N VAL A 50 9.32 -0.12 -4.40
CA VAL A 50 9.47 -1.58 -4.33
C VAL A 50 8.24 -2.28 -4.90
N ILE A 51 7.04 -1.82 -4.56
CA ILE A 51 5.78 -2.38 -5.09
C ILE A 51 5.73 -2.21 -6.61
N GLU A 52 6.12 -1.05 -7.13
CA GLU A 52 6.20 -0.76 -8.58
C GLU A 52 7.11 -1.70 -9.36
N LYS A 53 8.11 -2.33 -8.72
CA LYS A 53 8.97 -3.31 -9.39
C LYS A 53 8.21 -4.58 -9.75
N TYR A 54 7.21 -4.95 -8.94
CA TYR A 54 6.48 -6.21 -9.08
C TYR A 54 5.05 -6.00 -9.59
N MET A 55 4.50 -4.80 -9.45
CA MET A 55 3.12 -4.48 -9.80
C MET A 55 3.05 -3.18 -10.59
N ASP A 56 2.08 -3.11 -11.49
CA ASP A 56 1.68 -1.89 -12.15
C ASP A 56 0.65 -1.20 -11.27
N ILE A 57 0.97 -0.01 -10.77
CA ILE A 57 0.12 0.74 -9.84
C ILE A 57 -0.26 2.09 -10.44
N ASP A 58 -1.35 2.67 -9.95
CA ASP A 58 -1.73 4.05 -10.29
C ASP A 58 -1.18 5.01 -9.23
N GLU A 59 -0.08 5.70 -9.54
CA GLU A 59 0.49 6.71 -8.63
C GLU A 59 -0.46 7.91 -8.45
N GLU A 60 -1.24 8.26 -9.48
CA GLU A 60 -2.16 9.41 -9.44
C GLU A 60 -3.40 9.15 -8.58
N ALA A 61 -3.83 7.90 -8.47
CA ALA A 61 -4.98 7.49 -7.67
C ALA A 61 -4.56 6.84 -6.32
N LEU A 62 -3.30 7.00 -5.93
CA LEU A 62 -2.77 6.56 -4.66
C LEU A 62 -3.31 7.42 -3.51
N GLU A 63 -3.99 6.81 -2.56
CA GLU A 63 -4.55 7.50 -1.40
C GLU A 63 -3.72 7.20 -0.15
N ILE A 64 -3.29 8.25 0.58
CA ILE A 64 -2.43 8.11 1.75
C ILE A 64 -2.98 8.94 2.89
N ASN A 65 -3.12 8.30 4.05
CA ASN A 65 -3.60 8.91 5.27
C ASN A 65 -2.57 8.70 6.37
N LEU A 66 -2.13 9.79 6.98
CA LEU A 66 -1.30 9.75 8.17
C LEU A 66 -2.18 10.12 9.36
N ASP A 67 -2.39 9.17 10.24
CA ASP A 67 -3.17 9.32 11.47
C ASP A 67 -2.20 9.33 12.65
N SER A 68 -2.28 10.33 13.51
CA SER A 68 -1.38 10.44 14.65
C SER A 68 -2.19 10.72 15.91
N ASN A 69 -2.00 9.89 16.92
CA ASN A 69 -2.56 10.04 18.25
C ASN A 69 -1.47 10.50 19.25
N GLU A 70 -1.82 10.64 20.52
CA GLU A 70 -0.92 11.14 21.57
C GLU A 70 0.28 10.21 21.82
N THR A 71 0.13 8.91 21.57
CA THR A 71 1.18 7.89 21.77
C THR A 71 1.77 7.32 20.49
N GLN A 72 1.08 7.39 19.35
CA GLN A 72 1.43 6.61 18.16
C GLN A 72 1.12 7.33 16.86
N VAL A 73 1.84 6.95 15.81
CA VAL A 73 1.64 7.42 14.43
C VAL A 73 1.37 6.21 13.54
N ALA A 74 0.35 6.30 12.72
CA ALA A 74 -0.02 5.30 11.74
C ALA A 74 -0.09 5.92 10.33
N LEU A 75 0.46 5.21 9.34
CA LEU A 75 0.36 5.55 7.93
C LEU A 75 -0.45 4.46 7.23
N VAL A 76 -1.54 4.85 6.58
CA VAL A 76 -2.32 4.00 5.66
C VAL A 76 -2.05 4.44 4.25
N ALA A 77 -1.74 3.51 3.36
CA ALA A 77 -1.78 3.74 1.93
C ALA A 77 -2.76 2.75 1.27
N SER A 78 -3.63 3.26 0.40
CA SER A 78 -4.46 2.48 -0.51
C SER A 78 -3.91 2.66 -1.92
N ILE A 79 -3.31 1.59 -2.44
CA ILE A 79 -2.57 1.59 -3.70
C ILE A 79 -3.43 0.83 -4.73
N PRO A 80 -4.01 1.52 -5.73
CA PRO A 80 -4.72 0.86 -6.81
C PRO A 80 -3.74 0.09 -7.70
N VAL A 81 -3.99 -1.20 -7.88
CA VAL A 81 -3.20 -2.08 -8.72
C VAL A 81 -3.91 -2.22 -10.07
N LYS A 82 -3.18 -1.88 -11.14
CA LYS A 82 -3.62 -2.08 -12.54
C LYS A 82 -3.35 -3.50 -13.01
N GLY A 83 -2.29 -4.13 -12.49
CA GLY A 83 -1.97 -5.54 -12.72
C GLY A 83 -0.61 -5.95 -12.16
N MET A 84 -0.28 -7.23 -12.22
CA MET A 84 1.07 -7.70 -11.87
C MET A 84 2.02 -7.50 -13.05
N LYS A 85 3.24 -7.04 -12.78
CA LYS A 85 4.30 -7.08 -13.80
C LYS A 85 4.69 -8.54 -14.01
N ARG A 86 4.44 -9.05 -15.22
CA ARG A 86 4.97 -10.35 -15.62
C ARG A 86 6.49 -10.27 -15.57
N VAL A 87 7.09 -10.90 -14.57
CA VAL A 87 8.53 -11.18 -14.57
C VAL A 87 8.72 -12.29 -15.60
N THR A 88 8.72 -11.92 -16.89
CA THR A 88 8.93 -12.86 -17.98
C THR A 88 10.34 -13.37 -17.84
N ARG A 89 10.45 -14.56 -17.25
CA ARG A 89 11.67 -15.33 -17.15
C ARG A 89 12.31 -15.36 -18.53
N HIS A 90 13.54 -14.87 -18.66
CA HIS A 90 14.43 -15.22 -19.76
C HIS A 90 14.60 -16.75 -19.75
N LEU A 91 13.70 -17.47 -20.42
CA LEU A 91 13.82 -18.86 -20.82
C LEU A 91 13.22 -18.99 -22.22
N ALA A 92 13.80 -18.26 -23.17
CA ALA A 92 13.69 -18.55 -24.60
C ALA A 92 14.59 -17.57 -25.34
N SER A 93 15.86 -17.93 -25.51
CA SER A 93 16.58 -17.81 -26.79
C SER A 93 18.06 -18.07 -26.53
N GLY A 94 18.50 -19.23 -27.00
CA GLY A 94 19.85 -19.74 -26.91
C GLY A 94 19.84 -21.16 -27.42
N ILE A 95 19.35 -21.29 -28.67
CA ILE A 95 19.59 -22.45 -29.53
C ILE A 95 21.10 -22.51 -29.79
#